data_AF-A0A7W0QAS9-F1
#
_entry.id   AF-A0A7W0QAS9-F1
#
_cell.length_a   1.000
_cell.length_b   1.000
_cell.length_c   1.000
_cell.angle_alpha   90.00
_cell.angle_beta   90.00
_cell.angle_gamma   90.00
#
_symmetry.space_group_name_H-M   'P 1'
#
loop_
_entity.id
_entity.type
_entity.pdbx_description
1 polymer ?
#
loop_
_entity_poly.entity_id
_entity_poly.type
_entity_poly.pdbx_seq_one_letter_code
_entity_poly.pdbx_strand_id
1 'polypeptide(L)'
;MMCPVCRSRPAEIGVLCDECRDELSSPIRIMPEQVQFHGGRPTKSALLDLWGRPHLLDPRTLVGRQVDGAGLAILEPSVSRHHAHVTLDGDVWTVRDLGSANGSYCDDKLLDGPFAIKDCDRVRFGHIAFYFIDDVSRLPPPRLGRTATVTIRPGTGPSAAIVPAAGVADIEDEEERTDVGLPTMTFKLHEPTGGGGGLVEVDGKQVQLTTTQFELMALMIRRMAAETSQPELVRGFVRSSELIADLSWDTREPSENHVKQLVRRVRRALMKSEIGDLIESRHRFGYRLRAIPRPE
;
A
#
# COMPACT_ATOMS: atom_id res chain seq x y z
N MET A 1 19.14 13.13 -4.96
CA MET A 1 18.65 13.38 -3.60
C MET A 1 17.87 12.16 -3.17
N MET A 2 18.20 11.60 -2.01
CA MET A 2 17.59 10.36 -1.51
C MET A 2 16.30 10.67 -0.76
N CYS A 3 15.39 9.69 -0.72
CA CYS A 3 14.17 9.74 0.07
C CYS A 3 14.54 9.92 1.56
N PRO A 4 13.92 10.88 2.27
CA PRO A 4 14.27 11.19 3.66
C PRO A 4 13.88 10.05 4.62
N VAL A 5 12.85 9.28 4.27
CA VAL A 5 12.31 8.18 5.07
C VAL A 5 13.21 6.96 5.01
N CYS A 6 13.39 6.35 3.83
CA CYS A 6 14.17 5.11 3.71
C CYS A 6 15.67 5.32 3.47
N ARG A 7 16.09 6.54 3.07
CA ARG A 7 17.48 6.92 2.74
C ARG A 7 18.21 6.00 1.75
N SER A 8 17.47 5.13 1.06
CA SER A 8 18.02 4.04 0.24
C SER A 8 17.71 4.22 -1.25
N ARG A 9 16.78 5.11 -1.60
CA ARG A 9 16.31 5.32 -2.98
C ARG A 9 16.20 6.80 -3.31
N PRO A 10 16.33 7.19 -4.59
CA PRO A 10 16.07 8.57 -5.00
C PRO A 10 14.59 8.96 -4.78
N ALA A 11 14.34 10.23 -4.50
CA ALA A 11 12.98 10.79 -4.50
C ALA A 11 12.46 10.93 -5.94
N GLU A 12 11.26 10.41 -6.21
CA GLU A 12 10.67 10.35 -7.56
C GLU A 12 9.48 11.31 -7.75
N ILE A 13 8.64 11.48 -6.72
CA ILE A 13 7.54 12.45 -6.69
C ILE A 13 7.57 13.18 -5.33
N GLY A 14 7.60 14.51 -5.39
CA GLY A 14 7.82 15.35 -4.20
C GLY A 14 9.19 15.07 -3.57
N VAL A 15 9.18 14.66 -2.30
CA VAL A 15 10.38 14.27 -1.54
C VAL A 15 10.46 12.77 -1.25
N LEU A 16 9.45 11.97 -1.60
CA LEU A 16 9.39 10.54 -1.30
C LEU A 16 9.81 9.69 -2.52
N CYS A 17 10.41 8.53 -2.26
CA CYS A 17 10.49 7.49 -3.29
C CYS A 17 9.13 6.81 -3.42
N ASP A 18 8.90 6.13 -4.54
CA ASP A 18 7.64 5.43 -4.79
C ASP A 18 7.30 4.41 -3.70
N GLU A 19 8.32 3.79 -3.09
CA GLU A 19 8.08 2.83 -2.02
C GLU A 19 7.51 3.39 -0.73
N CYS A 20 8.06 4.51 -0.29
CA CYS A 20 7.57 5.20 0.90
C CYS A 20 6.20 5.82 0.61
N ARG A 21 5.94 6.25 -0.63
CA ARG A 21 4.57 6.63 -1.02
C ARG A 21 3.60 5.47 -0.88
N ASP A 22 3.94 4.29 -1.39
CA ASP A 22 3.05 3.12 -1.35
C ASP A 22 2.68 2.74 0.09
N GLU A 23 3.58 2.97 1.06
CA GLU A 23 3.31 2.73 2.47
C GLU A 23 2.32 3.72 3.09
N LEU A 24 2.16 4.90 2.49
CA LEU A 24 1.10 5.87 2.81
C LEU A 24 -0.17 5.64 2.00
N SER A 25 -0.13 4.75 0.99
CA SER A 25 -1.27 4.53 0.11
C SER A 25 -2.44 3.92 0.89
N SER A 26 -3.61 4.52 0.68
CA SER A 26 -4.88 4.09 1.24
C SER A 26 -5.72 3.44 0.15
N PRO A 27 -6.55 2.42 0.47
CA PRO A 27 -7.55 1.92 -0.47
C PRO A 27 -8.56 3.00 -0.90
N ILE A 28 -8.67 4.08 -0.11
CA ILE A 28 -9.50 5.24 -0.44
C ILE A 28 -8.66 6.26 -1.22
N ARG A 29 -9.16 6.65 -2.40
CA ARG A 29 -8.56 7.75 -3.17
C ARG A 29 -8.98 9.10 -2.57
N ILE A 30 -8.02 9.78 -1.95
CA ILE A 30 -8.11 11.21 -1.63
C ILE A 30 -7.34 12.02 -2.67
N MET A 31 -7.73 13.28 -2.84
CA MET A 31 -7.05 14.27 -3.67
C MET A 31 -6.19 15.19 -2.79
N PRO A 32 -5.09 15.78 -3.31
CA PRO A 32 -4.22 16.68 -2.54
C PRO A 32 -4.97 17.81 -1.84
N GLU A 33 -6.01 18.34 -2.48
CA GLU A 33 -6.81 19.47 -1.99
C GLU A 33 -7.67 19.09 -0.78
N GLN A 34 -7.85 17.79 -0.50
CA GLN A 34 -8.54 17.30 0.68
C GLN A 34 -7.66 17.34 1.94
N VAL A 35 -6.35 17.59 1.81
CA VAL A 35 -5.45 17.78 2.94
C VAL A 35 -5.06 19.26 3.03
N GLN A 36 -5.61 19.94 4.01
CA GLN A 36 -5.53 21.38 4.14
C GLN A 36 -4.96 21.76 5.51
N PHE A 37 -3.82 22.43 5.52
CA PHE A 37 -3.26 22.97 6.74
C PHE A 37 -3.74 24.41 6.95
N HIS A 38 -4.30 24.65 8.12
CA HIS A 38 -4.78 25.94 8.59
C HIS A 38 -3.98 26.29 9.83
N GLY A 39 -2.77 26.84 9.75
CA GLY A 39 -1.96 27.13 10.95
C GLY A 39 -1.29 28.48 10.89
N GLY A 40 -0.80 28.94 12.04
CA GLY A 40 -0.30 30.31 12.19
C GLY A 40 1.16 30.40 12.64
N ARG A 41 1.66 29.44 13.43
CA ARG A 41 3.03 29.46 13.99
C ARG A 41 3.72 28.11 13.77
N PRO A 42 4.03 27.79 12.50
CA PRO A 42 4.60 26.50 12.17
C PRO A 42 5.97 26.33 12.81
N THR A 43 6.20 25.14 13.35
CA THR A 43 7.52 24.66 13.76
C THR A 43 8.30 24.17 12.53
N LYS A 44 9.50 23.62 12.77
CA LYS A 44 10.29 22.93 11.75
C LYS A 44 9.82 21.49 11.48
N SER A 45 8.88 20.97 12.25
CA SER A 45 8.38 19.60 12.09
C SER A 45 7.14 19.56 11.21
N ALA A 46 6.91 18.46 10.51
CA ALA A 46 5.82 18.33 9.55
C ALA A 46 5.27 16.91 9.45
N LEU A 47 4.06 16.81 8.93
CA LEU A 47 3.52 15.57 8.38
C LEU A 47 3.69 15.57 6.87
N LEU A 48 4.39 14.57 6.33
CA LEU A 48 4.51 14.33 4.90
C LEU A 48 3.36 13.46 4.41
N ASP A 49 2.62 13.95 3.42
CA ASP A 49 1.55 13.19 2.78
C ASP A 49 2.06 12.26 1.66
N LEU A 50 1.13 11.51 1.04
CA LEU A 50 1.42 10.56 -0.04
C LEU A 50 1.98 11.21 -1.32
N TRP A 51 1.77 12.52 -1.52
CA TRP A 51 2.37 13.27 -2.62
C TRP A 51 3.75 13.82 -2.28
N GLY A 52 4.24 13.56 -1.06
CA GLY A 52 5.50 14.08 -0.55
C GLY A 52 5.44 15.57 -0.24
N ARG A 53 4.26 16.12 0.02
CA ARG A 53 4.09 17.51 0.45
C ARG A 53 4.17 17.58 1.98
N PRO A 54 5.03 18.45 2.54
CA PRO A 54 5.07 18.71 3.97
C PRO A 54 3.93 19.64 4.41
N HIS A 55 3.21 19.21 5.44
CA HIS A 55 2.26 20.00 6.21
C HIS A 55 2.91 20.35 7.55
N LEU A 56 3.43 21.58 7.67
CA LEU A 56 4.13 22.04 8.87
C LEU A 56 3.20 21.96 10.09
N LEU A 57 3.74 21.60 11.25
CA LEU A 57 2.96 21.47 12.47
C LEU A 57 3.18 22.68 13.38
N ASP A 58 2.10 23.22 13.93
CA ASP A 58 2.16 24.14 15.08
C ASP A 58 2.42 23.30 16.36
N PRO A 59 2.97 23.88 17.46
CA PRO A 59 3.27 23.14 18.69
C PRO A 59 2.08 22.39 19.29
N ARG A 60 0.86 22.86 19.00
CA ARG A 60 -0.38 22.12 19.24
C ARG A 60 -1.19 22.15 17.96
N THR A 61 -1.15 21.04 17.23
CA THR A 61 -1.89 20.88 15.98
C THR A 61 -3.07 19.94 16.24
N LEU A 62 -4.28 20.42 15.94
CA LEU A 62 -5.45 19.56 15.86
C LEU A 62 -5.50 18.91 14.48
N VAL A 63 -5.67 17.59 14.43
CA VAL A 63 -5.91 16.84 13.20
C VAL A 63 -7.36 16.39 13.19
N GLY A 64 -8.04 16.59 12.07
CA GLY A 64 -9.43 16.16 11.96
C GLY A 64 -10.07 16.51 10.62
N ARG A 65 -11.31 16.05 10.39
CA ARG A 65 -12.04 16.35 9.15
C ARG A 65 -12.62 17.75 9.11
N GLN A 66 -12.93 18.30 10.27
CA GLN A 66 -13.40 19.67 10.40
C GLN A 66 -12.56 20.32 11.50
N VAL A 67 -11.59 21.10 11.09
CA VAL A 67 -10.74 21.84 12.01
C VAL A 67 -11.37 23.21 12.20
N ASP A 68 -12.00 23.40 13.35
CA ASP A 68 -12.54 24.69 13.76
C ASP A 68 -11.40 25.55 14.36
N GLY A 69 -10.41 25.94 13.53
CA GLY A 69 -9.27 26.76 13.96
C GLY A 69 -7.92 26.31 13.38
N ALA A 70 -6.86 26.40 14.20
CA ALA A 70 -5.51 26.05 13.78
C ALA A 70 -5.28 24.52 13.77
N GLY A 71 -4.96 23.92 12.61
CA GLY A 71 -4.71 22.49 12.50
C GLY A 71 -4.64 21.93 11.08
N LEU A 72 -4.56 20.61 10.99
CA LEU A 72 -4.54 19.85 9.73
C LEU A 72 -5.93 19.26 9.47
N ALA A 73 -6.62 19.81 8.47
CA ALA A 73 -7.89 19.31 7.99
C ALA A 73 -7.70 18.22 6.95
N ILE A 74 -8.30 17.05 7.19
CA ILE A 74 -8.30 15.91 6.27
C ILE A 74 -9.75 15.64 5.88
N LEU A 75 -10.17 16.16 4.73
CA LEU A 75 -11.54 16.12 4.22
C LEU A 75 -11.96 14.74 3.70
N GLU A 76 -11.84 13.72 4.56
CA GLU A 76 -12.12 12.33 4.23
C GLU A 76 -13.00 11.68 5.33
N PRO A 77 -14.09 10.96 4.97
CA PRO A 77 -15.09 10.44 5.91
C PRO A 77 -14.57 9.54 7.04
N SER A 78 -13.50 8.79 6.84
CA SER A 78 -12.90 7.97 7.90
C SER A 78 -12.25 8.81 9.00
N VAL A 79 -11.97 10.09 8.75
CA VAL A 79 -11.44 11.02 9.74
C VAL A 79 -12.59 11.69 10.50
N SER A 80 -12.63 11.51 11.82
CA SER A 80 -13.53 12.24 12.72
C SER A 80 -13.29 13.75 12.69
N ARG A 81 -14.32 14.55 13.02
CA ARG A 81 -14.25 16.04 13.01
C ARG A 81 -13.05 16.56 13.82
N HIS A 82 -12.96 16.12 15.07
CA HIS A 82 -11.81 16.27 15.95
C HIS A 82 -11.22 14.87 16.15
N HIS A 83 -10.13 14.56 15.47
CA HIS A 83 -9.62 13.17 15.40
C HIS A 83 -8.50 12.93 16.39
N ALA A 84 -7.44 13.74 16.30
CA ALA A 84 -6.26 13.59 17.12
C ALA A 84 -5.60 14.93 17.40
N HIS A 85 -4.80 14.98 18.46
CA HIS A 85 -3.87 16.06 18.72
C HIS A 85 -2.44 15.60 18.46
N VAL A 86 -1.69 16.43 17.76
CA VAL A 86 -0.23 16.31 17.63
C VAL A 86 0.37 17.47 18.41
N THR A 87 1.10 17.15 19.47
CA THR A 87 1.60 18.13 20.44
C THR A 87 3.10 18.01 20.65
N LEU A 88 3.77 19.16 20.69
CA LEU A 88 5.15 19.30 21.08
C LEU A 88 5.21 19.74 22.55
N ASP A 89 5.83 18.91 23.38
CA ASP A 89 6.15 19.24 24.78
C ASP A 89 7.67 19.13 24.99
N GLY A 90 8.32 20.26 25.26
CA GLY A 90 9.77 20.39 25.17
C GLY A 90 10.26 20.04 23.76
N ASP A 91 11.02 18.96 23.65
CA ASP A 91 11.55 18.43 22.39
C ASP A 91 10.85 17.12 21.94
N VAL A 92 9.77 16.72 22.62
CA VAL A 92 9.08 15.45 22.36
C VAL A 92 7.74 15.71 21.66
N TRP A 93 7.62 15.16 20.46
CA TRP A 93 6.35 15.11 19.74
C TRP A 93 5.52 13.93 20.20
N THR A 94 4.23 14.18 20.44
CA THR A 94 3.26 13.19 20.88
C THR A 94 2.01 13.27 20.04
N VAL A 95 1.44 12.11 19.70
CA VAL A 95 0.13 11.97 19.06
C VAL A 95 -0.83 11.37 20.05
N ARG A 96 -2.02 11.96 20.15
CA ARG A 96 -3.09 11.48 21.01
C ARG A 96 -4.40 11.44 20.24
N ASP A 97 -5.02 10.27 20.17
CA ASP A 97 -6.38 10.12 19.65
C ASP A 97 -7.41 10.75 20.61
N LEU A 98 -8.45 11.39 20.06
CA LEU A 98 -9.50 12.07 20.82
C LEU A 98 -10.81 11.27 20.90
N GLY A 99 -10.75 9.94 20.77
CA GLY A 99 -11.91 9.07 20.69
C GLY A 99 -12.50 9.04 19.27
N SER A 100 -11.62 9.01 18.27
CA SER A 100 -12.03 8.97 16.87
C SER A 100 -12.71 7.63 16.53
N ALA A 101 -13.61 7.64 15.55
CA ALA A 101 -14.40 6.46 15.21
C ALA A 101 -13.57 5.31 14.62
N ASN A 102 -12.49 5.63 13.88
CA ASN A 102 -11.63 4.65 13.21
C ASN A 102 -10.26 4.49 13.89
N GLY A 103 -9.99 5.29 14.92
CA GLY A 103 -8.73 5.31 15.65
C GLY A 103 -7.59 6.02 14.93
N SER A 104 -6.58 6.36 15.72
CA SER A 104 -5.26 6.80 15.26
C SER A 104 -4.24 5.69 15.46
N TYR A 105 -3.25 5.60 14.59
CA TYR A 105 -2.25 4.53 14.62
C TYR A 105 -0.85 5.11 14.42
N CYS A 106 0.15 4.50 15.05
CA CYS A 106 1.56 4.73 14.76
C CYS A 106 2.22 3.40 14.39
N ASP A 107 2.82 3.32 13.21
CA ASP A 107 3.40 2.09 12.64
C ASP A 107 2.48 0.87 12.76
N ASP A 108 1.23 1.05 12.33
CA ASP A 108 0.13 0.07 12.39
C ASP A 108 -0.36 -0.33 13.79
N LYS A 109 0.18 0.24 14.87
CA LYS A 109 -0.31 0.04 16.24
C LYS A 109 -1.36 1.09 16.60
N LEU A 110 -2.52 0.64 17.09
CA LEU A 110 -3.58 1.53 17.58
C LEU A 110 -3.07 2.32 18.79
N LEU A 111 -3.42 3.60 18.86
CA LEU A 111 -3.07 4.47 19.98
C LEU A 111 -4.13 4.40 21.07
N ASP A 112 -3.76 3.84 22.22
CA ASP A 112 -4.63 3.76 23.41
C ASP A 112 -4.42 4.95 24.38
N GLY A 113 -3.58 5.92 24.00
CA GLY A 113 -3.22 7.09 24.79
C GLY A 113 -2.22 8.00 24.06
N PRO A 114 -1.63 9.00 24.74
CA PRO A 114 -0.55 9.81 24.17
C PRO A 114 0.64 8.91 23.82
N PHE A 115 1.08 8.97 22.57
CA PHE A 115 2.19 8.18 22.04
C PHE A 115 3.29 9.10 21.51
N ALA A 116 4.52 8.90 21.98
CA ALA A 116 5.67 9.67 21.52
C ALA A 116 6.08 9.20 20.13
N ILE A 117 6.13 10.13 19.17
CA ILE A 117 6.51 9.87 17.78
C ILE A 117 7.91 10.40 17.49
N LYS A 118 8.63 9.72 16.62
CA LYS A 118 10.00 10.02 16.20
C LYS A 118 10.05 10.30 14.71
N ASP A 119 11.16 10.91 14.30
CA ASP A 119 11.45 11.18 12.89
C ASP A 119 11.27 9.92 12.04
N CYS A 120 10.53 10.07 10.93
CA CYS A 120 10.13 9.03 9.99
C CYS A 120 9.09 8.00 10.48
N ASP A 121 8.50 8.16 11.68
CA ASP A 121 7.40 7.30 12.11
C ASP A 121 6.16 7.51 11.23
N ARG A 122 5.43 6.43 10.93
CA ARG A 122 4.20 6.51 10.13
C ARG A 122 3.00 6.67 11.04
N VAL A 123 2.34 7.82 10.95
CA VAL A 123 1.10 8.10 11.67
C VAL A 123 -0.11 8.01 10.74
N ARG A 124 -1.19 7.38 11.20
CA ARG A 124 -2.41 7.22 10.42
C ARG A 124 -3.62 7.68 11.22
N PHE A 125 -4.43 8.52 10.60
CA PHE A 125 -5.69 9.03 11.14
C PHE A 125 -6.83 8.48 10.28
N GLY A 126 -7.65 7.60 10.85
CA GLY A 126 -8.60 6.83 10.06
C GLY A 126 -7.89 6.03 8.96
N HIS A 127 -8.19 6.29 7.70
CA HIS A 127 -7.57 5.63 6.56
C HIS A 127 -6.45 6.43 5.89
N ILE A 128 -6.11 7.63 6.39
CA ILE A 128 -5.12 8.51 5.78
C ILE A 128 -3.83 8.49 6.60
N ALA A 129 -2.72 8.15 5.95
CA ALA A 129 -1.41 8.02 6.57
C ALA A 129 -0.44 9.13 6.14
N PHE A 130 0.47 9.46 7.05
CA PHE A 130 1.53 10.43 6.89
C PHE A 130 2.83 9.89 7.49
N TYR A 131 3.97 10.37 7.02
CA TYR A 131 5.22 10.26 7.79
C TYR A 131 5.43 11.51 8.62
N PHE A 132 5.82 11.34 9.88
CA PHE A 132 6.31 12.44 10.69
C PHE A 132 7.75 12.78 10.33
N ILE A 133 8.05 14.05 10.15
CA ILE A 133 9.41 14.56 9.96
C ILE A 133 9.69 15.59 11.04
N ASP A 134 10.76 15.37 11.79
CA ASP A 134 11.15 16.25 12.90
C ASP A 134 11.67 17.61 12.39
N ASP A 135 12.37 17.61 11.26
CA ASP A 135 13.01 18.81 10.74
C ASP A 135 12.96 18.88 9.20
N VAL A 136 12.04 19.70 8.67
CA VAL A 136 11.83 19.86 7.23
C VAL A 136 13.02 20.50 6.51
N SER A 137 13.92 21.18 7.22
CA SER A 137 15.13 21.76 6.60
C SER A 137 16.06 20.70 6.02
N ARG A 138 15.92 19.45 6.46
CA ARG A 138 16.66 18.29 5.97
C ARG A 138 16.05 17.71 4.70
N LEU A 139 14.84 18.13 4.33
CA LEU A 139 14.17 17.61 3.14
C LEU A 139 14.80 18.18 1.87
N PRO A 140 14.95 17.35 0.82
CA PRO A 140 15.35 17.87 -0.48
C PRO A 140 14.29 18.87 -0.99
N PRO A 141 14.68 19.90 -1.77
CA PRO A 141 13.69 20.78 -2.36
C PRO A 141 12.75 19.93 -3.23
N PRO A 142 11.43 20.14 -3.11
CA PRO A 142 10.45 19.31 -3.82
C PRO A 142 10.72 19.40 -5.31
N ARG A 143 10.92 18.24 -5.95
CA ARG A 143 10.95 18.19 -7.41
C ARG A 143 9.53 18.36 -7.89
N LEU A 144 9.20 19.53 -8.44
CA LEU A 144 8.08 19.64 -9.36
C LEU A 144 8.42 18.70 -10.52
N GLY A 145 7.86 17.49 -10.48
CA GLY A 145 7.86 16.63 -11.65
C GLY A 145 7.33 17.48 -12.79
N ARG A 146 8.10 17.65 -13.86
CA ARG A 146 7.55 18.07 -15.13
C ARG A 146 6.56 16.98 -15.51
N THR A 147 5.31 17.13 -15.09
CA THR A 147 4.21 16.52 -15.80
C THR A 147 4.40 17.00 -17.22
N ALA A 148 4.83 16.10 -18.10
CA ALA A 148 4.68 16.34 -19.51
C ALA A 148 3.18 16.57 -19.67
N THR A 149 2.80 17.84 -19.83
CA THR A 149 1.48 18.21 -20.31
C THR A 149 1.40 17.64 -21.72
N VAL A 150 1.06 16.35 -21.82
CA VAL A 150 0.45 15.84 -23.03
C VAL A 150 -0.93 16.47 -23.01
N THR A 151 -1.03 17.65 -23.60
CA THR A 151 -2.30 18.21 -24.02
C THR A 151 -2.85 17.21 -25.03
N ILE A 152 -3.65 16.25 -24.57
CA ILE A 152 -4.53 15.49 -25.44
C ILE A 152 -5.49 16.54 -25.99
N ARG A 153 -5.20 17.01 -27.21
CA ARG A 153 -6.17 17.75 -28.00
C ARG A 153 -7.37 16.81 -28.17
N PRO A 154 -8.61 17.22 -27.86
CA PRO A 154 -9.78 16.43 -28.19
C PRO A 154 -9.76 16.21 -29.70
N GLY A 155 -9.44 14.99 -30.12
CA GLY A 155 -9.65 14.56 -31.49
C GLY A 155 -11.14 14.51 -31.73
N THR A 156 -11.60 15.24 -32.75
CA THR A 156 -12.96 15.24 -33.26
C THR A 156 -13.37 13.81 -33.62
N GLY A 157 -14.06 13.14 -32.71
CA GLY A 157 -14.68 11.84 -32.89
C GLY A 157 -16.15 11.94 -32.46
N PRO A 158 -17.08 11.27 -33.17
CA PRO A 158 -18.50 11.59 -33.07
C PRO A 158 -19.10 11.22 -31.70
N SER A 159 -19.94 12.13 -31.24
CA SER A 159 -20.75 12.10 -30.02
C SER A 159 -21.48 10.75 -29.85
N ALA A 160 -21.11 9.99 -28.81
CA ALA A 160 -21.93 8.88 -28.33
C ALA A 160 -23.01 9.44 -27.41
N ALA A 161 -24.23 9.46 -27.93
CA ALA A 161 -25.44 9.86 -27.22
C ALA A 161 -25.68 8.97 -25.98
N ILE A 162 -26.12 9.61 -24.91
CA ILE A 162 -26.70 8.96 -23.73
C ILE A 162 -28.00 8.28 -24.17
N VAL A 163 -28.10 6.97 -23.93
CA VAL A 163 -29.36 6.22 -24.09
C VAL A 163 -29.96 6.02 -22.70
N PRO A 164 -31.27 6.32 -22.48
CA PRO A 164 -31.88 6.16 -21.17
C PRO A 164 -32.23 4.70 -20.88
N ALA A 165 -32.22 4.38 -19.58
CA ALA A 165 -32.60 3.10 -19.01
C ALA A 165 -34.07 2.75 -19.31
N ALA A 166 -34.30 1.51 -19.75
CA ALA A 166 -35.63 0.91 -19.78
C ALA A 166 -35.53 -0.61 -19.56
N GLY A 167 -36.40 -1.12 -18.68
CA GLY A 167 -36.84 -2.51 -18.67
C GLY A 167 -36.17 -3.40 -17.63
N VAL A 168 -36.78 -3.48 -16.44
CA VAL A 168 -36.66 -4.65 -15.57
C VAL A 168 -37.64 -5.68 -16.11
N ALA A 169 -37.15 -6.86 -16.48
CA ALA A 169 -37.97 -8.02 -16.76
C ALA A 169 -37.32 -9.23 -16.08
N ASP A 170 -38.15 -9.97 -15.36
CA ASP A 170 -37.82 -11.15 -14.55
C ASP A 170 -37.11 -12.23 -15.39
N ILE A 171 -36.00 -12.75 -14.87
CA ILE A 171 -35.38 -14.00 -15.32
C ILE A 171 -35.14 -14.87 -14.09
N GLU A 172 -35.68 -16.08 -14.20
CA GLU A 172 -35.69 -17.18 -13.25
C GLU A 172 -34.28 -17.76 -13.02
N ASP A 173 -34.15 -18.55 -11.94
CA ASP A 173 -32.94 -19.25 -11.50
C ASP A 173 -32.04 -19.79 -12.65
N GLU A 174 -30.92 -19.11 -12.90
CA GLU A 174 -29.76 -19.67 -13.59
C GLU A 174 -28.54 -19.54 -12.68
N GLU A 175 -27.94 -20.68 -12.37
CA GLU A 175 -26.70 -20.85 -11.63
C GLU A 175 -25.62 -19.87 -12.10
N GLU A 176 -25.17 -18.99 -11.20
CA GLU A 176 -24.21 -17.93 -11.48
C GLU A 176 -22.79 -18.51 -11.71
N ARG A 177 -22.58 -19.13 -12.88
CA ARG A 177 -21.25 -19.39 -13.45
C ARG A 177 -20.68 -18.08 -13.97
N THR A 178 -19.68 -17.52 -13.30
CA THR A 178 -18.84 -16.46 -13.86
C THR A 178 -17.36 -16.71 -13.56
N ASP A 179 -16.71 -17.48 -14.44
CA ASP A 179 -15.27 -17.46 -14.62
C ASP A 179 -14.85 -16.04 -15.08
N VAL A 180 -14.12 -15.28 -14.26
CA VAL A 180 -13.60 -13.96 -14.67
C VAL A 180 -12.08 -13.85 -14.49
N GLY A 181 -11.33 -14.20 -15.54
CA GLY A 181 -10.19 -13.39 -15.98
C GLY A 181 -8.78 -13.68 -15.44
N LEU A 182 -8.53 -14.78 -14.71
CA LEU A 182 -7.14 -15.15 -14.38
C LEU A 182 -6.43 -15.81 -15.58
N PRO A 183 -5.25 -15.33 -16.00
CA PRO A 183 -4.51 -15.93 -17.10
C PRO A 183 -4.02 -17.32 -16.71
N THR A 184 -4.06 -18.25 -17.67
CA THR A 184 -3.42 -19.55 -17.51
C THR A 184 -1.95 -19.44 -17.91
N MET A 185 -1.04 -19.87 -17.03
CA MET A 185 0.40 -19.75 -17.22
C MET A 185 1.11 -21.08 -16.91
N THR A 186 2.23 -21.32 -17.57
CA THR A 186 3.08 -22.50 -17.35
C THR A 186 4.17 -22.15 -16.35
N PHE A 187 4.32 -22.96 -15.30
CA PHE A 187 5.31 -22.73 -14.24
C PHE A 187 6.26 -23.91 -14.15
N LYS A 188 7.57 -23.65 -14.13
CA LYS A 188 8.58 -24.65 -13.77
C LYS A 188 9.40 -24.18 -12.59
N LEU A 189 9.54 -25.06 -11.61
CA LEU A 189 10.32 -24.81 -10.39
C LEU A 189 11.60 -25.63 -10.47
N HIS A 190 12.75 -24.94 -10.50
CA HIS A 190 14.05 -25.58 -10.46
C HIS A 190 14.69 -25.33 -9.09
N GLU A 191 14.66 -26.36 -8.25
CA GLU A 191 15.33 -26.36 -6.96
C GLU A 191 16.86 -26.43 -7.15
N PRO A 192 17.65 -25.58 -6.49
CA PRO A 192 19.10 -25.60 -6.64
C PRO A 192 19.68 -26.80 -5.88
N THR A 193 20.69 -27.44 -6.47
CA THR A 193 21.46 -28.52 -5.84
C THR A 193 22.40 -28.05 -4.71
N GLY A 194 22.42 -26.75 -4.38
CA GLY A 194 23.19 -26.19 -3.25
C GLY A 194 22.55 -24.88 -2.76
N GLY A 195 22.25 -24.82 -1.46
CA GLY A 195 21.41 -23.79 -0.81
C GLY A 195 21.79 -22.34 -1.14
N GLY A 196 21.01 -21.71 -2.02
CA GLY A 196 21.17 -20.31 -2.42
C GLY A 196 19.90 -19.67 -3.03
N GLY A 197 18.76 -20.35 -2.95
CA GLY A 197 17.53 -19.95 -3.63
C GLY A 197 17.38 -20.53 -5.05
N GLY A 198 16.14 -20.66 -5.53
CA GLY A 198 15.80 -21.40 -6.75
C GLY A 198 15.39 -20.53 -7.93
N LEU A 199 15.28 -21.18 -9.09
CA LEU A 199 14.86 -20.54 -10.34
C LEU A 199 13.39 -20.89 -10.61
N VAL A 200 12.59 -19.88 -10.90
CA VAL A 200 11.21 -20.05 -11.35
C VAL A 200 11.12 -19.62 -12.80
N GLU A 201 10.63 -20.49 -13.67
CA GLU A 201 10.30 -20.18 -15.06
C GLU A 201 8.79 -20.02 -15.20
N VAL A 202 8.36 -18.91 -15.81
CA VAL A 202 6.96 -18.60 -16.11
C VAL A 202 6.83 -18.27 -17.59
N ASP A 203 6.08 -19.08 -18.33
CA ASP A 203 5.91 -18.95 -19.79
C ASP A 203 7.24 -18.68 -20.56
N GLY A 204 8.30 -19.40 -20.17
CA GLY A 204 9.64 -19.30 -20.76
C GLY A 204 10.50 -18.14 -20.25
N LYS A 205 9.99 -17.26 -19.39
CA LYS A 205 10.78 -16.22 -18.70
C LYS A 205 11.26 -16.73 -17.35
N GLN A 206 12.52 -16.46 -17.02
CA GLN A 206 13.15 -16.99 -15.82
C GLN A 206 13.43 -15.90 -14.78
N VAL A 207 13.25 -16.24 -13.50
CA VAL A 207 13.59 -15.38 -12.36
C VAL A 207 14.33 -16.18 -11.30
N GLN A 208 15.50 -15.67 -10.89
CA GLN A 208 16.26 -16.20 -9.76
C GLN A 208 15.73 -15.59 -8.47
N LEU A 209 15.34 -16.43 -7.51
CA LEU A 209 14.77 -16.02 -6.23
C LEU A 209 15.65 -16.51 -5.08
N THR A 210 15.65 -15.78 -3.96
CA THR A 210 16.27 -16.27 -2.71
C THR A 210 15.45 -17.43 -2.13
N THR A 211 15.99 -18.20 -1.18
CA THR A 211 15.30 -19.36 -0.58
C THR A 211 13.86 -19.08 -0.16
N THR A 212 13.64 -18.11 0.73
CA THR A 212 12.29 -17.76 1.21
C THR A 212 11.36 -17.22 0.10
N GLN A 213 11.93 -16.59 -0.93
CA GLN A 213 11.17 -16.06 -2.07
C GLN A 213 10.69 -17.20 -2.98
N PHE A 214 11.56 -18.18 -3.21
CA PHE A 214 11.25 -19.38 -3.96
C PHE A 214 10.20 -20.23 -3.24
N GLU A 215 10.36 -20.44 -1.93
CA GLU A 215 9.38 -21.15 -1.10
C GLU A 215 8.00 -20.51 -1.17
N LEU A 216 7.92 -19.18 -1.10
CA LEU A 216 6.66 -18.44 -1.25
C LEU A 216 5.99 -18.74 -2.60
N MET A 217 6.75 -18.62 -3.70
CA MET A 217 6.21 -18.88 -5.04
C MET A 217 5.77 -20.34 -5.20
N ALA A 218 6.60 -21.28 -4.76
CA ALA A 218 6.28 -22.71 -4.81
C ALA A 218 5.01 -23.03 -4.00
N LEU A 219 4.85 -22.45 -2.81
CA LEU A 219 3.67 -22.61 -1.97
C LEU A 219 2.42 -22.08 -2.69
N MET A 220 2.46 -20.86 -3.23
CA MET A 220 1.31 -20.28 -3.93
C MET A 220 0.92 -21.06 -5.20
N ILE A 221 1.90 -21.51 -6.00
CA ILE A 221 1.66 -22.31 -7.21
C ILE A 221 1.00 -23.63 -6.83
N ARG A 222 1.55 -24.35 -5.85
CA ARG A 222 0.98 -25.63 -5.37
C ARG A 222 -0.42 -25.45 -4.80
N ARG A 223 -0.63 -24.43 -3.98
CA ARG A 223 -1.93 -24.09 -3.38
C ARG A 223 -2.98 -23.82 -4.45
N MET A 224 -2.66 -22.98 -5.45
CA MET A 224 -3.56 -22.63 -6.55
C MET A 224 -3.92 -23.84 -7.43
N ALA A 225 -2.98 -24.75 -7.65
CA ALA A 225 -3.19 -25.99 -8.40
C ALA A 225 -4.03 -27.02 -7.62
N ALA A 226 -3.75 -27.20 -6.33
CA ALA A 226 -4.45 -28.18 -5.48
C ALA A 226 -5.91 -27.81 -5.23
N GLU A 227 -6.22 -26.53 -5.08
CA GLU A 227 -7.57 -26.05 -4.74
C GLU A 227 -8.48 -25.85 -5.96
N THR A 228 -8.38 -26.72 -6.97
CA THR A 228 -9.14 -26.59 -8.22
C THR A 228 -10.66 -26.67 -8.02
N SER A 229 -11.12 -27.39 -6.98
CA SER A 229 -12.53 -27.50 -6.62
C SER A 229 -13.05 -26.37 -5.72
N GLN A 230 -12.18 -25.47 -5.23
CA GLN A 230 -12.59 -24.35 -4.37
C GLN A 230 -13.22 -23.23 -5.20
N PRO A 231 -14.20 -22.48 -4.64
CA PRO A 231 -14.74 -21.29 -5.29
C PRO A 231 -13.63 -20.27 -5.58
N GLU A 232 -13.72 -19.59 -6.73
CA GLU A 232 -12.70 -18.61 -7.16
C GLU A 232 -12.44 -17.53 -6.10
N LEU A 233 -13.46 -17.13 -5.33
CA LEU A 233 -13.33 -16.14 -4.27
C LEU A 233 -12.34 -16.52 -3.16
N VAL A 234 -12.08 -17.81 -2.96
CA VAL A 234 -11.24 -18.32 -1.86
C VAL A 234 -10.08 -19.18 -2.35
N ARG A 235 -10.16 -19.68 -3.58
CA ARG A 235 -9.13 -20.53 -4.19
C ARG A 235 -7.76 -19.85 -4.18
N GLY A 236 -6.76 -20.60 -3.71
CA GLY A 236 -5.36 -20.22 -3.83
C GLY A 236 -4.86 -19.27 -2.75
N PHE A 237 -5.72 -18.77 -1.86
CA PHE A 237 -5.35 -17.81 -0.82
C PHE A 237 -4.63 -18.49 0.35
N VAL A 238 -3.53 -17.87 0.75
CA VAL A 238 -2.68 -18.28 1.87
C VAL A 238 -2.61 -17.14 2.87
N ARG A 239 -2.91 -17.42 4.14
CA ARG A 239 -2.94 -16.40 5.20
C ARG A 239 -1.54 -15.98 5.61
N SER A 240 -1.38 -14.74 6.08
CA SER A 240 -0.09 -14.26 6.61
C SER A 240 0.45 -15.13 7.74
N SER A 241 -0.43 -15.63 8.62
CA SER A 241 -0.04 -16.53 9.72
C SER A 241 0.51 -17.87 9.23
N GLU A 242 -0.02 -18.39 8.13
CA GLU A 242 0.43 -19.63 7.49
C GLU A 242 1.79 -19.42 6.81
N LEU A 243 1.95 -18.31 6.08
CA LEU A 243 3.25 -17.93 5.51
C LEU A 243 4.33 -17.71 6.58
N ILE A 244 3.94 -17.19 7.75
CA ILE A 244 4.85 -17.03 8.90
C ILE A 244 5.30 -18.40 9.42
N ALA A 245 4.42 -19.40 9.45
CA ALA A 245 4.70 -20.73 9.96
C ALA A 245 5.50 -21.61 8.97
N ASP A 246 5.20 -21.50 7.67
CA ASP A 246 5.64 -22.48 6.67
C ASP A 246 6.90 -22.07 5.88
N LEU A 247 7.34 -20.81 5.99
CA LEU A 247 8.50 -20.31 5.25
C LEU A 247 9.76 -20.26 6.12
N SER A 248 10.92 -20.41 5.47
CA SER A 248 12.23 -20.33 6.10
C SER A 248 12.63 -18.87 6.31
N TRP A 249 12.33 -18.32 7.48
CA TRP A 249 12.66 -16.95 7.85
C TRP A 249 14.07 -16.81 8.44
N ASP A 250 14.79 -15.77 8.02
CA ASP A 250 16.09 -15.39 8.60
C ASP A 250 15.96 -14.70 9.97
N THR A 251 14.73 -14.42 10.42
CA THR A 251 14.44 -13.76 11.70
C THR A 251 13.82 -14.74 12.69
N ARG A 252 14.12 -14.55 13.98
CA ARG A 252 13.60 -15.39 15.07
C ARG A 252 12.11 -15.14 15.38
N GLU A 253 11.61 -13.94 15.06
CA GLU A 253 10.23 -13.51 15.32
C GLU A 253 9.60 -12.95 14.02
N PRO A 254 9.28 -13.83 13.05
CA PRO A 254 8.60 -13.41 11.83
C PRO A 254 7.20 -12.84 12.14
N SER A 255 6.83 -11.82 11.38
CA SER A 255 5.61 -11.03 11.61
C SER A 255 4.96 -10.69 10.28
N GLU A 256 3.74 -10.16 10.30
CA GLU A 256 3.04 -9.78 9.06
C GLU A 256 3.83 -8.77 8.22
N ASN A 257 4.64 -7.91 8.85
CA ASN A 257 5.52 -7.01 8.12
C ASN A 257 6.58 -7.78 7.33
N HIS A 258 7.18 -8.83 7.91
CA HIS A 258 8.13 -9.69 7.21
C HIS A 258 7.47 -10.38 5.99
N VAL A 259 6.22 -10.83 6.11
CA VAL A 259 5.42 -11.34 4.98
C VAL A 259 5.22 -10.30 3.90
N LYS A 260 4.79 -9.08 4.27
CA LYS A 260 4.60 -7.97 3.33
C LYS A 260 5.90 -7.66 2.58
N GLN A 261 7.04 -7.61 3.29
CA GLN A 261 8.34 -7.36 2.68
C GLN A 261 8.80 -8.51 1.77
N LEU A 262 8.53 -9.77 2.15
CA LEU A 262 8.82 -10.92 1.30
C LEU A 262 8.03 -10.88 -0.01
N VAL A 263 6.71 -10.71 0.06
CA VAL A 263 5.83 -10.60 -1.11
C VAL A 263 6.28 -9.45 -2.00
N ARG A 264 6.64 -8.30 -1.42
CA ARG A 264 7.16 -7.14 -2.15
C ARG A 264 8.46 -7.46 -2.90
N ARG A 265 9.39 -8.20 -2.27
CA ARG A 265 10.64 -8.63 -2.92
C ARG A 265 10.38 -9.57 -4.10
N VAL A 266 9.43 -10.51 -3.96
CA VAL A 266 9.03 -11.41 -5.05
C VAL A 266 8.39 -10.66 -6.21
N ARG A 267 7.42 -9.77 -5.95
CA ARG A 267 6.81 -8.93 -7.00
C ARG A 267 7.86 -8.17 -7.80
N ARG A 268 8.86 -7.59 -7.12
CA ARG A 268 9.96 -6.90 -7.80
C ARG A 268 10.77 -7.84 -8.69
N ALA A 269 11.13 -9.02 -8.19
CA ALA A 269 11.91 -9.98 -8.96
C ALA A 269 11.15 -10.38 -10.24
N LEU A 270 9.85 -10.65 -10.14
CA LEU A 270 8.99 -10.97 -11.27
C LEU A 270 8.89 -9.81 -12.28
N MET A 271 8.68 -8.58 -11.81
CA MET A 271 8.63 -7.40 -12.66
C MET A 271 9.96 -7.13 -13.38
N LYS A 272 11.09 -7.30 -12.69
CA LYS A 272 12.44 -7.13 -13.27
C LYS A 272 12.73 -8.16 -14.37
N SER A 273 12.17 -9.36 -14.24
CA SER A 273 12.23 -10.41 -15.26
C SER A 273 11.11 -10.30 -16.32
N GLU A 274 10.37 -9.18 -16.37
CA GLU A 274 9.26 -8.94 -17.30
C GLU A 274 8.13 -9.99 -17.25
N ILE A 275 7.98 -10.70 -16.14
CA ILE A 275 6.92 -11.69 -15.92
C ILE A 275 5.59 -11.00 -15.54
N GLY A 276 5.69 -9.83 -14.88
CA GLY A 276 4.53 -9.10 -14.36
C GLY A 276 4.24 -9.39 -12.89
N ASP A 277 3.22 -8.73 -12.33
CA ASP A 277 2.78 -8.99 -10.96
C ASP A 277 1.84 -10.20 -10.91
N LEU A 278 2.36 -11.32 -10.40
CA LEU A 278 1.64 -12.58 -10.26
C LEU A 278 1.04 -12.79 -8.86
N ILE A 279 1.15 -11.85 -7.93
CA ILE A 279 0.65 -12.04 -6.56
C ILE A 279 -0.53 -11.13 -6.33
N GLU A 280 -1.68 -11.70 -6.00
CA GLU A 280 -2.84 -10.97 -5.51
C GLU A 280 -2.81 -10.89 -3.98
N SER A 281 -3.17 -9.73 -3.43
CA SER A 281 -3.30 -9.50 -1.99
C SER A 281 -4.73 -9.10 -1.65
N ARG A 282 -5.32 -9.74 -0.64
CA ARG A 282 -6.68 -9.41 -0.19
C ARG A 282 -6.72 -9.33 1.34
N HIS A 283 -7.25 -8.22 1.84
CA HIS A 283 -7.37 -7.99 3.29
C HIS A 283 -8.20 -9.12 3.94
N ARG A 284 -7.70 -9.67 5.05
CA ARG A 284 -8.23 -10.84 5.81
C ARG A 284 -8.18 -12.20 5.12
N PHE A 285 -7.87 -12.27 3.82
CA PHE A 285 -7.71 -13.54 3.09
C PHE A 285 -6.23 -13.91 2.91
N GLY A 286 -5.35 -12.92 2.76
CA GLY A 286 -3.92 -13.11 2.59
C GLY A 286 -3.50 -12.95 1.13
N TYR A 287 -2.71 -13.89 0.61
CA TYR A 287 -2.04 -13.77 -0.68
C TYR A 287 -2.32 -14.99 -1.56
N ARG A 288 -2.49 -14.80 -2.86
CA ARG A 288 -2.61 -15.91 -3.82
C ARG A 288 -1.85 -15.63 -5.12
N LEU A 289 -1.64 -16.69 -5.90
CA LEU A 289 -1.20 -16.57 -7.28
C LEU A 289 -2.33 -15.99 -8.15
N ARG A 290 -2.03 -14.94 -8.90
CA ARG A 290 -2.91 -14.30 -9.88
C ARG A 290 -2.81 -14.95 -11.26
N ALA A 291 -2.71 -16.27 -11.29
CA ALA A 291 -2.65 -17.07 -12.50
C ALA A 291 -3.09 -18.50 -12.17
N ILE A 292 -3.64 -19.21 -13.15
CA ILE A 292 -3.95 -20.64 -13.02
C ILE A 292 -2.74 -21.42 -13.56
N PRO A 293 -2.03 -22.21 -12.73
CA PRO A 293 -0.94 -23.06 -13.19
C PRO A 293 -1.48 -24.12 -14.14
N ARG A 294 -0.92 -24.21 -15.35
CA ARG A 294 -1.15 -25.36 -16.24
C ARG A 294 -0.40 -26.58 -15.70
N PRO A 295 -1.06 -27.75 -15.54
CA PRO A 295 -0.34 -28.99 -15.37
C PRO A 295 0.47 -29.27 -16.64
N GLU A 296 1.74 -29.67 -16.49
CA GLU A 296 2.55 -30.19 -17.58
C GLU A 296 1.97 -31.49 -18.14
#